data_AF-Q2NSB6-F1
#
_entry.id   AF-Q2NSB6-F1
#
_cell.length_a   1.000
_cell.length_b   1.000
_cell.length_c   1.000
_cell.angle_alpha   90.00
_cell.angle_beta   90.00
_cell.angle_gamma   90.00
#
_symmetry.space_group_name_H-M   'P 1'
#
loop_
_entity.id
_entity.type
_entity.pdbx_description
1 polymer ?
#
loop_
_entity_poly.entity_id
_entity_poly.type
_entity_poly.pdbx_seq_one_letter_code
_entity_poly.pdbx_strand_id
1 'polypeptide(L)'
;MGERSMRQECIQAITAASKRTLTSAEIQGIEDRIVKNMRHLARNDPTSWRSLSESERMQRAGHMAAEALEREATLKKRRVALTIAARQRLDNFIAGYKGKGGKLEALNRKIAFHADGKAPFLSVESRTKATRDYALSQLDELFSAIDPRFFQLFEDKQWIRDLVYEMRGQDTGNVRAKKGAEAWKNVSELLRRRFNDAGGDIGHLEDWGMPQYHSMEKVGKATQSDWVGFVIGKLDRNKYVKENGELMSDKDVADFLGHAYKTIATGGMNKLGDSGRRLSGARANRGNAERQIHFKDAEGYIAYQQRFGEKSMWDILVNHLDGISKDIALVETYGPNPDHVFRSLLDELAAKTADETPSRTGKIKKLKNKTEDLYNFIAGKTQPVANPHIARWADHVRNWLVASRLGSALISSLSDNGTMYLTAKVNNLPMAQLLRNQLAAMNPANKDEIRFARGASLAMETLLGSVNRWATDNMGPSPSRWVANAVMRASGLSAWSDAHKRPTVLP
;
A
#
# COMPACT_ATOMS: atom_id res chain seq x y z
N MET A 1 -7.33 33.29 8.58
CA MET A 1 -7.39 33.27 7.11
C MET A 1 -8.73 33.88 6.74
N GLY A 2 -8.75 35.08 6.16
CA GLY A 2 -10.00 35.62 5.60
C GLY A 2 -10.42 34.75 4.42
N GLU A 3 -11.70 34.39 4.33
CA GLU A 3 -12.26 33.70 3.18
C GLU A 3 -11.94 34.51 1.92
N ARG A 4 -10.97 34.04 1.13
CA ARG A 4 -10.89 34.46 -0.28
C ARG A 4 -12.09 33.83 -0.95
N SER A 5 -13.06 34.68 -1.28
CA SER A 5 -14.22 34.32 -2.06
C SER A 5 -14.04 34.92 -3.45
N MET A 6 -14.28 34.11 -4.48
CA MET A 6 -14.34 34.55 -5.87
C MET A 6 -15.22 35.80 -6.02
N ARG A 7 -14.72 36.80 -6.76
CA ARG A 7 -15.48 38.04 -7.03
C ARG A 7 -16.81 37.73 -7.72
N GLN A 8 -17.85 38.50 -7.40
CA GLN A 8 -19.20 38.30 -7.95
C GLN A 8 -19.24 38.34 -9.48
N GLU A 9 -18.42 39.19 -10.10
CA GLU A 9 -18.28 39.30 -11.56
C GLU A 9 -17.79 37.99 -12.19
N CYS A 10 -16.81 37.33 -11.55
CA CYS A 10 -16.30 36.03 -11.99
C CYS A 10 -17.37 34.95 -11.83
N ILE A 11 -18.13 34.97 -10.73
CA ILE A 11 -19.24 34.03 -10.52
C ILE A 11 -20.30 34.18 -11.62
N GLN A 12 -20.67 35.41 -11.97
CA GLN A 12 -21.63 35.69 -13.05
C GLN A 12 -21.09 35.19 -14.40
N ALA A 13 -19.83 35.47 -14.72
CA ALA A 13 -19.21 35.03 -15.97
C ALA A 13 -19.17 33.50 -16.09
N ILE A 14 -18.77 32.79 -15.04
CA ILE A 14 -18.71 31.33 -15.03
C ILE A 14 -20.12 30.73 -15.09
N THR A 15 -21.08 31.31 -14.38
CA THR A 15 -22.48 30.87 -14.42
C THR A 15 -23.05 31.00 -15.83
N ALA A 16 -22.84 32.14 -16.49
CA ALA A 16 -23.24 32.37 -17.87
C ALA A 16 -22.57 31.39 -18.84
N ALA A 17 -21.26 31.17 -18.70
CA ALA A 17 -20.52 30.22 -19.54
C ALA A 17 -20.99 28.77 -19.35
N SER A 18 -21.36 28.38 -18.12
CA SER A 18 -21.84 27.04 -17.81
C SER A 18 -23.27 26.78 -18.28
N LYS A 19 -24.01 27.82 -18.70
CA LYS A 19 -25.43 27.77 -19.10
C LYS A 19 -26.36 27.17 -18.04
N ARG A 20 -25.96 27.19 -16.77
CA ARG A 20 -26.76 26.75 -15.62
C ARG A 20 -26.32 27.49 -14.36
N THR A 21 -27.18 27.48 -13.36
CA THR A 21 -26.80 27.97 -12.03
C THR A 21 -25.81 27.00 -11.39
N LEU A 22 -24.69 27.54 -10.89
CA LEU A 22 -23.73 26.79 -10.09
C LEU A 22 -24.02 26.94 -8.60
N THR A 23 -23.86 25.87 -7.85
CA THR A 23 -23.92 25.90 -6.38
C THR A 23 -22.67 26.56 -5.81
N SER A 24 -22.74 27.09 -4.59
CA SER A 24 -21.58 27.69 -3.91
C SER A 24 -20.41 26.70 -3.78
N ALA A 25 -20.70 25.41 -3.58
CA ALA A 25 -19.68 24.36 -3.54
C ALA A 25 -18.99 24.13 -4.89
N GLU A 26 -19.73 24.24 -6.00
CA GLU A 26 -19.15 24.14 -7.35
C GLU A 26 -18.26 25.34 -7.67
N ILE A 27 -18.67 26.54 -7.28
CA ILE A 27 -17.89 27.77 -7.44
C ILE A 27 -16.58 27.66 -6.64
N GLN A 28 -16.66 27.26 -5.36
CA GLN A 28 -15.47 27.02 -4.53
C GLN A 28 -14.56 25.96 -5.15
N GLY A 29 -15.12 24.87 -5.68
CA GLY A 29 -14.35 23.82 -6.33
C GLY A 29 -13.60 24.29 -7.59
N ILE A 30 -14.14 25.27 -8.33
CA ILE A 30 -13.45 25.90 -9.45
C ILE A 30 -12.30 26.76 -8.94
N GLU A 31 -12.52 27.60 -7.93
CA GLU A 31 -11.48 28.44 -7.33
C GLU A 31 -10.33 27.60 -6.76
N ASP A 32 -10.64 26.60 -5.95
CA ASP A 32 -9.67 25.69 -5.34
C ASP A 32 -8.80 24.99 -6.39
N ARG A 33 -9.40 24.62 -7.53
CA ARG A 33 -8.70 23.96 -8.64
C ARG A 33 -7.74 24.92 -9.33
N ILE A 34 -8.12 26.17 -9.54
CA ILE A 34 -7.25 27.17 -10.13
C ILE A 34 -6.08 27.45 -9.18
N VAL A 35 -6.36 27.70 -7.90
CA VAL A 35 -5.35 27.92 -6.85
C VAL A 35 -4.37 26.75 -6.74
N LYS A 36 -4.88 25.51 -6.78
CA LYS A 36 -4.03 24.31 -6.81
C LYS A 36 -3.09 24.31 -8.01
N ASN A 37 -3.57 24.63 -9.21
CA ASN A 37 -2.74 24.69 -10.41
C ASN A 37 -1.75 25.85 -10.38
N MET A 38 -2.10 26.99 -9.79
CA MET A 38 -1.15 28.10 -9.56
C MET A 38 0.03 27.64 -8.69
N ARG A 39 -0.24 26.96 -7.56
CA ARG A 39 0.82 26.43 -6.69
C ARG A 39 1.66 25.36 -7.38
N HIS A 40 1.03 24.51 -8.19
CA HIS A 40 1.71 23.47 -8.95
C HIS A 40 2.69 24.09 -9.98
N LEU A 41 2.22 25.03 -10.79
CA LEU A 41 3.03 25.78 -11.76
C LEU A 41 4.16 26.55 -11.07
N ALA A 42 3.83 27.26 -10.00
CA ALA A 42 4.80 27.99 -9.17
C ALA A 42 5.92 27.10 -8.62
N ARG A 43 5.62 25.85 -8.29
CA ARG A 43 6.58 24.90 -7.71
C ARG A 43 7.49 24.29 -8.78
N ASN A 44 6.94 24.02 -9.96
CA ASN A 44 7.64 23.27 -11.01
C ASN A 44 8.44 24.17 -11.96
N ASP A 45 8.00 25.41 -12.18
CA ASP A 45 8.76 26.42 -12.94
C ASP A 45 8.73 27.78 -12.23
N PRO A 46 9.45 27.93 -11.10
CA PRO A 46 9.36 29.14 -10.29
C PRO A 46 9.84 30.40 -11.01
N THR A 47 10.89 30.26 -11.83
CA THR A 47 11.50 31.39 -12.54
C THR A 47 10.57 31.94 -13.60
N SER A 48 10.00 31.08 -14.47
CA SER A 48 9.01 31.55 -15.45
C SER A 48 7.75 32.03 -14.75
N TRP A 49 7.30 31.36 -13.69
CA TRP A 49 6.04 31.73 -13.03
C TRP A 49 6.08 33.13 -12.42
N ARG A 50 7.21 33.52 -11.82
CA ARG A 50 7.38 34.85 -11.20
C ARG A 50 7.46 35.98 -12.20
N SER A 51 7.89 35.72 -13.45
CA SER A 51 7.98 36.76 -14.48
C SER A 51 6.62 37.10 -15.11
N LEU A 52 5.58 36.32 -14.84
CA LEU A 52 4.24 36.52 -15.38
C LEU A 52 3.45 37.56 -14.58
N SER A 53 2.68 38.37 -15.30
CA SER A 53 1.65 39.20 -14.69
C SER A 53 0.61 38.36 -13.94
N GLU A 54 -0.18 39.01 -13.07
CA GLU A 54 -1.26 38.32 -12.35
C GLU A 54 -2.31 37.73 -13.31
N SER A 55 -2.64 38.46 -14.38
CA SER A 55 -3.59 38.00 -15.41
C SER A 55 -3.07 36.79 -16.18
N GLU A 56 -1.80 36.78 -16.59
CA GLU A 56 -1.19 35.64 -17.27
C GLU A 56 -1.12 34.39 -16.39
N ARG A 57 -0.80 34.56 -15.10
CA ARG A 57 -0.83 33.46 -14.13
C ARG A 57 -2.24 32.88 -14.00
N MET A 58 -3.24 33.74 -13.87
CA MET A 58 -4.63 33.34 -13.80
C MET A 58 -5.08 32.59 -15.07
N GLN A 59 -4.71 33.10 -16.26
CA GLN A 59 -5.03 32.45 -17.53
C GLN A 59 -4.36 31.07 -17.66
N ARG A 60 -3.06 30.95 -17.36
CA ARG A 60 -2.35 29.66 -17.43
C ARG A 60 -2.90 28.65 -16.42
N ALA A 61 -3.14 29.06 -15.18
CA ALA A 61 -3.72 28.19 -14.16
C ALA A 61 -5.17 27.81 -14.50
N GLY A 62 -5.95 28.73 -15.07
CA GLY A 62 -7.30 28.49 -15.57
C GLY A 62 -7.32 27.48 -16.72
N HIS A 63 -6.39 27.59 -17.67
CA HIS A 63 -6.24 26.64 -18.77
C HIS A 63 -5.90 25.23 -18.24
N MET A 64 -4.90 25.11 -17.37
CA MET A 64 -4.58 23.81 -16.74
C MET A 64 -5.72 23.24 -15.90
N ALA A 65 -6.49 24.11 -15.20
CA ALA A 65 -7.67 23.69 -14.46
C ALA A 65 -8.76 23.14 -15.39
N ALA A 66 -8.97 23.76 -16.56
CA ALA A 66 -9.90 23.29 -17.58
C ALA A 66 -9.46 21.94 -18.17
N GLU A 67 -8.20 21.79 -18.56
CA GLU A 67 -7.69 20.50 -19.05
C GLU A 67 -7.80 19.39 -17.98
N ALA A 68 -7.52 19.72 -16.71
CA ALA A 68 -7.66 18.77 -15.61
C ALA A 68 -9.13 18.32 -15.46
N LEU A 69 -10.09 19.23 -15.65
CA LEU A 69 -11.51 18.92 -15.63
C LEU A 69 -11.90 17.97 -16.78
N GLU A 70 -11.38 18.20 -17.98
CA GLU A 70 -11.61 17.32 -19.14
C GLU A 70 -11.01 15.92 -18.95
N ARG A 71 -9.78 15.85 -18.41
CA ARG A 71 -9.13 14.58 -18.04
C ARG A 71 -9.95 13.83 -16.99
N GLU A 72 -10.44 14.51 -15.96
CA GLU A 72 -11.31 13.92 -14.94
C GLU A 72 -12.64 13.41 -15.51
N ALA A 73 -13.25 14.17 -16.43
CA ALA A 73 -14.48 13.75 -17.10
C ALA A 73 -14.26 12.50 -17.97
N THR A 74 -13.16 12.46 -18.71
CA THR A 74 -12.75 11.30 -19.53
C THR A 74 -12.48 10.08 -18.65
N LEU A 75 -11.73 10.26 -17.56
CA LEU A 75 -11.47 9.22 -16.58
C LEU A 75 -12.76 8.71 -15.94
N LYS A 76 -13.71 9.60 -15.62
CA LYS A 76 -15.03 9.21 -15.08
C LYS A 76 -15.80 8.32 -16.06
N LYS A 77 -15.82 8.66 -17.36
CA LYS A 77 -16.43 7.81 -18.41
C LYS A 77 -15.75 6.43 -18.45
N ARG A 78 -14.42 6.37 -18.47
CA ARG A 78 -13.66 5.11 -18.43
C ARG A 78 -14.00 4.28 -17.19
N ARG A 79 -14.08 4.93 -16.02
CA ARG A 79 -14.39 4.25 -14.75
C ARG A 79 -15.79 3.63 -14.73
N VAL A 80 -16.78 4.29 -15.36
CA VAL A 80 -18.12 3.72 -15.54
C VAL A 80 -18.05 2.46 -16.41
N ALA A 81 -17.37 2.52 -17.55
CA ALA A 81 -17.21 1.35 -18.42
C ALA A 81 -16.50 0.18 -17.71
N LEU A 82 -15.43 0.46 -16.96
CA LEU A 82 -14.73 -0.54 -16.15
C LEU A 82 -15.62 -1.14 -15.06
N THR A 83 -16.48 -0.33 -14.44
CA THR A 83 -17.46 -0.80 -13.45
C THR A 83 -18.48 -1.74 -14.07
N ILE A 84 -19.02 -1.39 -15.25
CA ILE A 84 -19.98 -2.23 -15.99
C ILE A 84 -19.32 -3.57 -16.36
N ALA A 85 -18.10 -3.54 -16.91
CA ALA A 85 -17.37 -4.75 -17.28
C ALA A 85 -17.01 -5.63 -16.06
N ALA A 86 -16.62 -5.02 -14.94
CA ALA A 86 -16.39 -5.75 -13.69
C ALA A 86 -17.68 -6.40 -13.17
N ARG A 87 -18.80 -5.65 -13.20
CA ARG A 87 -20.11 -6.15 -12.78
C ARG A 87 -20.57 -7.33 -13.62
N GLN A 88 -20.49 -7.24 -14.94
CA GLN A 88 -20.83 -8.34 -15.84
C GLN A 88 -19.99 -9.60 -15.57
N ARG A 89 -18.68 -9.46 -15.36
CA ARG A 89 -17.79 -10.60 -15.00
C ARG A 89 -18.19 -11.24 -13.67
N LEU A 90 -18.57 -10.42 -12.68
CA LEU A 90 -19.00 -10.90 -11.36
C LEU A 90 -20.35 -11.60 -11.44
N ASP A 91 -21.33 -11.01 -12.12
CA ASP A 91 -22.67 -11.58 -12.29
C ASP A 91 -22.62 -12.91 -13.03
N ASN A 92 -21.87 -12.99 -14.14
CA ASN A 92 -21.67 -14.24 -14.88
C ASN A 92 -21.05 -15.33 -14.00
N PHE A 93 -20.05 -14.96 -13.19
CA PHE A 93 -19.41 -15.89 -12.29
C PHE A 93 -20.38 -16.39 -11.19
N ILE A 94 -21.11 -15.48 -10.56
CA ILE A 94 -22.05 -15.81 -9.48
C ILE A 94 -23.20 -16.66 -10.01
N ALA A 95 -23.75 -16.33 -11.19
CA ALA A 95 -24.81 -17.10 -11.84
C ALA A 95 -24.35 -18.50 -12.26
N GLY A 96 -23.11 -18.64 -12.72
CA GLY A 96 -22.52 -19.92 -13.12
C GLY A 96 -22.09 -20.82 -11.94
N TYR A 97 -22.01 -20.29 -10.72
CA TYR A 97 -21.53 -21.04 -9.57
C TYR A 97 -22.58 -22.02 -9.02
N LYS A 98 -22.28 -23.32 -9.06
CA LYS A 98 -23.16 -24.43 -8.63
C LYS A 98 -22.77 -25.07 -7.29
N GLY A 99 -21.96 -24.39 -6.47
CA GLY A 99 -21.52 -24.95 -5.19
C GLY A 99 -22.63 -24.97 -4.12
N LYS A 100 -22.51 -25.89 -3.15
CA LYS A 100 -23.51 -26.13 -2.09
C LYS A 100 -23.81 -24.89 -1.23
N GLY A 101 -22.88 -23.93 -1.14
CA GLY A 101 -23.05 -22.68 -0.40
C GLY A 101 -23.84 -21.58 -1.13
N GLY A 102 -24.28 -21.83 -2.37
CA GLY A 102 -25.07 -20.88 -3.15
C GLY A 102 -24.29 -19.62 -3.57
N LYS A 103 -25.03 -18.58 -3.97
CA LYS A 103 -24.49 -17.35 -4.58
C LYS A 103 -23.65 -16.51 -3.60
N LEU A 104 -23.99 -16.49 -2.30
CA LEU A 104 -23.19 -15.79 -1.28
C LEU A 104 -21.82 -16.43 -1.08
N GLU A 105 -21.73 -17.77 -1.17
CA GLU A 105 -20.45 -18.47 -1.14
C GLU A 105 -19.61 -18.21 -2.41
N ALA A 106 -20.26 -18.03 -3.57
CA ALA A 106 -19.55 -17.58 -4.77
C ALA A 106 -18.84 -16.24 -4.51
N LEU A 107 -19.53 -15.30 -3.86
CA LEU A 107 -18.96 -13.99 -3.53
C LEU A 107 -17.79 -14.10 -2.53
N ASN A 108 -17.86 -14.98 -1.52
CA ASN A 108 -16.74 -15.27 -0.62
C ASN A 108 -15.50 -15.73 -1.37
N ARG A 109 -15.68 -16.61 -2.36
CA ARG A 109 -14.58 -17.12 -3.19
C ARG A 109 -13.94 -16.07 -4.07
N LYS A 110 -14.66 -14.99 -4.42
CA LYS A 110 -14.07 -13.80 -5.07
C LYS A 110 -13.16 -13.02 -4.14
N ILE A 111 -13.42 -13.05 -2.84
CA ILE A 111 -12.62 -12.34 -1.84
C ILE A 111 -11.38 -13.15 -1.46
N ALA A 112 -11.55 -14.39 -1.01
CA ALA A 112 -10.51 -15.22 -0.41
C ALA A 112 -10.29 -16.53 -1.18
N PHE A 113 -9.11 -17.11 -1.03
CA PHE A 113 -8.76 -18.39 -1.67
C PHE A 113 -9.49 -19.58 -1.04
N HIS A 114 -9.87 -20.55 -1.88
CA HIS A 114 -10.42 -21.84 -1.44
C HIS A 114 -9.68 -22.98 -2.17
N ALA A 115 -9.08 -23.89 -1.39
CA ALA A 115 -8.21 -24.97 -1.89
C ALA A 115 -8.99 -26.21 -2.40
N ASP A 116 -10.06 -26.01 -3.18
CA ASP A 116 -10.91 -27.11 -3.66
C ASP A 116 -10.98 -27.25 -5.18
N GLY A 117 -10.26 -26.40 -5.92
CA GLY A 117 -10.21 -26.44 -7.40
C GLY A 117 -11.52 -26.06 -8.09
N LYS A 118 -12.56 -25.63 -7.35
CA LYS A 118 -13.90 -25.35 -7.91
C LYS A 118 -14.08 -23.92 -8.40
N ALA A 119 -13.08 -23.08 -8.23
CA ALA A 119 -13.07 -21.68 -8.64
C ALA A 119 -12.17 -21.52 -9.87
N PRO A 120 -12.72 -21.31 -11.08
CA PRO A 120 -11.92 -21.10 -12.30
C PRO A 120 -11.29 -19.69 -12.37
N PHE A 121 -11.10 -19.03 -11.22
CA PHE A 121 -10.66 -17.64 -11.14
C PHE A 121 -9.82 -17.40 -9.88
N LEU A 122 -8.95 -16.40 -9.94
CA LEU A 122 -8.19 -15.94 -8.78
C LEU A 122 -9.04 -15.03 -7.89
N SER A 123 -9.03 -15.29 -6.58
CA SER A 123 -9.60 -14.41 -5.57
C SER A 123 -8.81 -13.10 -5.45
N VAL A 124 -9.38 -12.08 -4.81
CA VAL A 124 -8.66 -10.83 -4.51
C VAL A 124 -7.41 -11.11 -3.68
N GLU A 125 -7.51 -11.99 -2.68
CA GLU A 125 -6.37 -12.44 -1.88
C GLU A 125 -5.26 -13.04 -2.77
N SER A 126 -5.60 -14.00 -3.64
CA SER A 126 -4.62 -14.63 -4.53
C SER A 126 -4.01 -13.64 -5.53
N ARG A 127 -4.81 -12.72 -6.09
CA ARG A 127 -4.32 -11.67 -6.99
C ARG A 127 -3.39 -10.68 -6.29
N THR A 128 -3.73 -10.32 -5.05
CA THR A 128 -2.89 -9.46 -4.21
C THR A 128 -1.54 -10.12 -4.00
N LYS A 129 -1.54 -11.39 -3.56
CA LYS A 129 -0.32 -12.17 -3.36
C LYS A 129 0.49 -12.30 -4.66
N ALA A 130 -0.13 -12.73 -5.76
CA ALA A 130 0.56 -12.92 -7.03
C ALA A 130 1.18 -11.61 -7.57
N THR A 131 0.47 -10.48 -7.44
CA THR A 131 0.99 -9.17 -7.88
C THR A 131 2.16 -8.71 -7.02
N ARG A 132 2.05 -8.90 -5.69
CA ARG A 132 3.11 -8.59 -4.74
C ARG A 132 4.35 -9.44 -5.00
N ASP A 133 4.16 -10.75 -5.16
CA ASP A 133 5.25 -11.70 -5.37
C ASP A 133 5.93 -11.43 -6.71
N TYR A 134 5.17 -11.18 -7.78
CA TYR A 134 5.74 -10.72 -9.04
C TYR A 134 6.57 -9.45 -8.87
N ALA A 135 6.07 -8.43 -8.16
CA ALA A 135 6.83 -7.22 -7.90
C ALA A 135 8.14 -7.51 -7.13
N LEU A 136 8.07 -8.40 -6.15
CA LEU A 136 9.23 -8.83 -5.35
C LEU A 136 10.26 -9.62 -6.17
N SER A 137 9.83 -10.45 -7.13
CA SER A 137 10.75 -11.19 -8.00
C SER A 137 11.54 -10.27 -8.93
N GLN A 138 10.96 -9.15 -9.34
CA GLN A 138 11.63 -8.12 -10.14
C GLN A 138 12.66 -7.30 -9.34
N LEU A 139 12.69 -7.46 -8.02
CA LEU A 139 13.61 -6.75 -7.13
C LEU A 139 14.85 -7.60 -6.80
N ASP A 140 15.19 -8.62 -7.59
CA ASP A 140 16.37 -9.45 -7.32
C ASP A 140 17.65 -8.62 -7.20
N GLU A 141 17.81 -7.51 -7.93
CA GLU A 141 18.99 -6.64 -7.74
C GLU A 141 18.98 -5.86 -6.41
N LEU A 142 17.78 -5.50 -5.94
CA LEU A 142 17.58 -4.90 -4.62
C LEU A 142 17.86 -5.90 -3.49
N PHE A 143 17.58 -7.19 -3.71
CA PHE A 143 17.64 -8.25 -2.69
C PHE A 143 18.86 -9.19 -2.75
N SER A 144 19.44 -9.40 -3.93
CA SER A 144 20.79 -9.97 -4.16
C SER A 144 21.87 -9.19 -3.42
N ALA A 145 21.50 -8.03 -2.88
CA ALA A 145 22.31 -7.23 -2.01
C ALA A 145 22.52 -7.83 -0.59
N ILE A 146 21.71 -8.81 -0.20
CA ILE A 146 21.81 -9.48 1.10
C ILE A 146 22.47 -10.84 0.85
N ASP A 147 23.78 -10.96 1.12
CA ASP A 147 24.53 -12.21 0.88
C ASP A 147 24.07 -13.33 1.84
N PRO A 148 23.64 -14.50 1.30
CA PRO A 148 24.09 -15.83 1.72
C PRO A 148 24.59 -16.05 3.14
N ARG A 149 25.81 -15.54 3.26
CA ARG A 149 26.81 -15.86 4.26
C ARG A 149 26.93 -14.72 5.28
N PHE A 150 26.31 -13.57 5.01
CA PHE A 150 26.23 -12.41 5.89
C PHE A 150 24.85 -12.24 6.54
N PHE A 151 23.92 -13.17 6.31
CA PHE A 151 22.63 -13.28 7.01
C PHE A 151 22.70 -13.40 8.54
N GLN A 152 23.90 -13.32 9.12
CA GLN A 152 24.14 -13.64 10.52
C GLN A 152 24.72 -12.49 11.36
N LEU A 153 25.30 -11.42 10.80
CA LEU A 153 26.10 -10.52 11.65
C LEU A 153 25.92 -9.00 11.48
N PHE A 154 25.69 -8.42 10.31
CA PHE A 154 25.51 -6.97 10.19
C PHE A 154 24.68 -6.65 8.94
N GLU A 155 23.50 -6.03 9.08
CA GLU A 155 23.03 -5.21 7.94
C GLU A 155 24.11 -4.18 7.70
N ASP A 156 24.59 -4.11 6.46
CA ASP A 156 25.49 -3.06 6.02
C ASP A 156 24.72 -1.73 6.08
N LYS A 157 24.83 -1.06 7.24
CA LYS A 157 24.21 0.25 7.50
C LYS A 157 24.62 1.27 6.44
N GLN A 158 25.83 1.12 5.89
CA GLN A 158 26.31 1.95 4.81
C GLN A 158 25.53 1.65 3.52
N TRP A 159 25.33 0.38 3.17
CA TRP A 159 24.51 0.03 2.00
C TRP A 159 23.05 0.51 2.12
N ILE A 160 22.40 0.36 3.28
CA ILE A 160 21.02 0.87 3.49
C ILE A 160 20.98 2.38 3.34
N ARG A 161 21.95 3.08 3.93
CA ARG A 161 22.10 4.52 3.78
C ARG A 161 22.28 4.88 2.30
N ASP A 162 23.22 4.25 1.62
CA ASP A 162 23.51 4.51 0.21
C ASP A 162 22.27 4.28 -0.67
N LEU A 163 21.51 3.21 -0.42
CA LEU A 163 20.27 2.92 -1.13
C LEU A 163 19.22 4.03 -0.95
N VAL A 164 19.06 4.57 0.27
CA VAL A 164 18.14 5.70 0.50
C VAL A 164 18.62 6.96 -0.22
N TYR A 165 19.93 7.19 -0.27
CA TYR A 165 20.53 8.29 -1.03
C TYR A 165 20.24 8.16 -2.53
N GLU A 166 20.54 7.00 -3.11
CA GLU A 166 20.31 6.71 -4.53
C GLU A 166 18.82 6.77 -4.90
N MET A 167 17.94 6.20 -4.07
CA MET A 167 16.48 6.30 -4.27
C MET A 167 16.01 7.76 -4.26
N ARG A 168 16.70 8.66 -3.56
CA ARG A 168 16.36 10.09 -3.49
C ARG A 168 17.16 10.94 -4.48
N GLY A 169 17.85 10.32 -5.44
CA GLY A 169 18.56 11.00 -6.51
C GLY A 169 19.92 11.58 -6.09
N GLN A 170 20.49 11.12 -4.97
CA GLN A 170 21.82 11.51 -4.53
C GLN A 170 22.82 10.41 -4.87
N ASP A 171 23.73 10.68 -5.80
CA ASP A 171 24.75 9.71 -6.22
C ASP A 171 25.75 9.46 -5.07
N THR A 172 25.92 8.20 -4.73
CA THR A 172 26.82 7.71 -3.69
C THR A 172 28.09 7.10 -4.26
N GLY A 173 28.15 6.89 -5.58
CA GLY A 173 29.16 6.07 -6.25
C GLY A 173 28.99 4.57 -6.02
N ASN A 174 28.03 4.15 -5.18
CA ASN A 174 27.78 2.75 -4.89
C ASN A 174 26.93 2.13 -6.01
N VAL A 175 27.59 1.50 -6.97
CA VAL A 175 26.97 0.81 -8.13
C VAL A 175 25.84 -0.12 -7.72
N ARG A 176 25.97 -0.78 -6.56
CA ARG A 176 24.98 -1.73 -6.04
C ARG A 176 23.72 -1.01 -5.55
N ALA A 177 23.89 0.07 -4.77
CA ALA A 177 22.78 0.88 -4.28
C ALA A 177 22.02 1.54 -5.44
N LYS A 178 22.75 2.00 -6.47
CA LYS A 178 22.19 2.60 -7.68
C LYS A 178 21.28 1.63 -8.44
N LYS A 179 21.75 0.39 -8.65
CA LYS A 179 20.93 -0.68 -9.26
C LYS A 179 19.70 -1.01 -8.43
N GLY A 180 19.83 -1.11 -7.11
CA GLY A 180 18.69 -1.33 -6.21
C GLY A 180 17.64 -0.21 -6.29
N ALA A 181 18.08 1.05 -6.33
CA ALA A 181 17.20 2.21 -6.49
C ALA A 181 16.50 2.23 -7.86
N GLU A 182 17.22 1.89 -8.93
CA GLU A 182 16.67 1.77 -10.29
C GLU A 182 15.63 0.65 -10.38
N ALA A 183 15.93 -0.54 -9.84
CA ALA A 183 14.98 -1.65 -9.77
C ALA A 183 13.70 -1.25 -9.01
N TRP A 184 13.85 -0.56 -7.87
CA TRP A 184 12.72 -0.04 -7.11
C TRP A 184 11.88 0.96 -7.92
N LYS A 185 12.51 1.92 -8.60
CA LYS A 185 11.84 2.89 -9.46
C LYS A 185 11.05 2.21 -10.57
N ASN A 186 11.65 1.22 -11.24
CA ASN A 186 11.01 0.49 -12.32
C ASN A 186 9.80 -0.32 -11.84
N VAL A 187 9.93 -1.04 -10.72
CA VAL A 187 8.84 -1.86 -10.17
C VAL A 187 7.68 -1.00 -9.64
N SER A 188 7.99 0.08 -8.93
CA SER A 188 6.96 1.00 -8.43
C SER A 188 6.21 1.71 -9.56
N GLU A 189 6.92 2.14 -10.61
CA GLU A 189 6.31 2.73 -11.80
C GLU A 189 5.44 1.72 -12.56
N LEU A 190 5.88 0.47 -12.67
CA LEU A 190 5.09 -0.62 -13.26
C LEU A 190 3.76 -0.80 -12.53
N LEU A 191 3.78 -0.86 -11.19
CA LEU A 191 2.57 -1.02 -10.39
C LEU A 191 1.68 0.23 -10.45
N ARG A 192 2.27 1.43 -10.47
CA ARG A 192 1.53 2.69 -10.65
C ARG A 192 0.77 2.70 -11.97
N ARG A 193 1.42 2.34 -13.08
CA ARG A 193 0.81 2.27 -14.41
C ARG A 193 -0.32 1.24 -14.44
N ARG A 194 -0.07 0.03 -13.94
CA ARG A 194 -1.09 -1.02 -13.86
C ARG A 194 -2.32 -0.58 -13.05
N PHE A 195 -2.10 0.10 -11.92
CA PHE A 195 -3.20 0.66 -11.13
C PHE A 195 -4.00 1.71 -11.92
N ASN A 196 -3.32 2.62 -12.63
CA ASN A 196 -3.97 3.62 -13.47
C ASN A 196 -4.73 3.00 -14.65
N ASP A 197 -4.18 1.93 -15.24
CA ASP A 197 -4.84 1.18 -16.32
C ASP A 197 -6.14 0.51 -15.85
N ALA A 198 -6.18 0.07 -14.60
CA ALA A 198 -7.39 -0.43 -13.94
C ALA A 198 -8.39 0.67 -13.54
N GLY A 199 -8.08 1.95 -13.85
CA GLY A 199 -8.94 3.11 -13.55
C GLY A 199 -8.46 3.95 -12.36
N GLY A 200 -7.30 3.64 -11.79
CA GLY A 200 -6.59 4.49 -10.84
C GLY A 200 -6.17 5.85 -11.42
N ASP A 201 -5.72 6.76 -10.57
CA ASP A 201 -5.25 8.10 -10.97
C ASP A 201 -4.09 8.58 -10.10
N ILE A 202 -3.02 7.79 -10.03
CA ILE A 202 -1.81 8.15 -9.32
C ILE A 202 -0.92 8.96 -10.27
N GLY A 203 -0.66 10.22 -9.92
CA GLY A 203 0.27 11.08 -10.65
C GLY A 203 1.71 10.57 -10.63
N HIS A 204 2.50 10.96 -11.62
CA HIS A 204 3.94 10.72 -11.62
C HIS A 204 4.64 11.90 -10.92
N LEU A 205 5.65 11.60 -10.11
CA LEU A 205 6.46 12.56 -9.40
C LEU A 205 7.91 12.22 -9.73
N GLU A 206 8.61 13.10 -10.44
CA GLU A 206 9.99 12.85 -10.88
C GLU A 206 10.96 12.68 -9.71
N ASP A 207 10.71 13.41 -8.62
CA ASP A 207 11.47 13.36 -7.36
C ASP A 207 10.93 12.30 -6.37
N TRP A 208 10.02 11.42 -6.81
CA TRP A 208 9.54 10.33 -5.98
C TRP A 208 10.56 9.20 -5.94
N GLY A 209 11.24 9.09 -4.80
CA GLY A 209 12.15 7.99 -4.53
C GLY A 209 11.48 6.78 -3.88
N MET A 210 10.86 7.02 -2.72
CA MET A 210 10.31 5.95 -1.88
C MET A 210 9.10 6.44 -1.06
N PRO A 211 8.29 5.54 -0.49
CA PRO A 211 7.22 5.90 0.44
C PRO A 211 7.77 6.56 1.71
N GLN A 212 7.02 7.52 2.27
CA GLN A 212 7.36 8.14 3.54
C GLN A 212 6.47 7.56 4.64
N TYR A 213 7.09 7.13 5.74
CA TYR A 213 6.39 6.61 6.90
C TYR A 213 6.43 7.60 8.06
N HIS A 214 5.33 7.67 8.82
CA HIS A 214 5.23 8.47 10.03
C HIS A 214 4.62 7.59 11.14
N SER A 215 5.34 7.38 12.24
CA SER A 215 4.78 6.69 13.40
C SER A 215 3.82 7.61 14.14
N MET A 216 2.53 7.26 14.13
CA MET A 216 1.50 8.00 14.89
C MET A 216 1.88 8.06 16.38
N GLU A 217 2.38 6.97 16.95
CA GLU A 217 2.75 6.90 18.36
C GLU A 217 3.93 7.83 18.67
N LYS A 218 5.03 7.78 17.90
CA LYS A 218 6.19 8.63 18.17
C LYS A 218 5.89 10.11 17.93
N VAL A 219 5.15 10.42 16.87
CA VAL A 219 4.75 11.81 16.60
C VAL A 219 3.79 12.33 17.67
N GLY A 220 2.81 11.53 18.10
CA GLY A 220 1.86 11.93 19.15
C GLY A 220 2.46 12.03 20.56
N LYS A 221 3.61 11.39 20.82
CA LYS A 221 4.37 11.55 22.07
C LYS A 221 5.18 12.85 22.12
N ALA A 222 5.58 13.39 20.97
CA ALA A 222 6.25 14.68 20.89
C ALA A 222 5.23 15.81 21.05
N THR A 223 5.68 17.00 21.46
CA THR A 223 4.83 18.19 21.36
C THR A 223 4.78 18.66 19.91
N GLN A 224 3.71 19.38 19.53
CA GLN A 224 3.62 19.96 18.19
C GLN A 224 4.81 20.87 17.89
N SER A 225 5.25 21.67 18.87
CA SER A 225 6.41 22.58 18.71
C SER A 225 7.71 21.81 18.48
N ASP A 226 7.96 20.74 19.23
CA ASP A 226 9.15 19.89 19.07
C ASP A 226 9.18 19.23 17.68
N TRP A 227 8.05 18.66 17.25
CA TRP A 227 7.96 18.03 15.93
C TRP A 227 8.14 19.05 14.79
N VAL A 228 7.43 20.19 14.84
CA VAL A 228 7.53 21.24 13.83
C VAL A 228 8.95 21.81 13.77
N GLY A 229 9.55 22.14 14.92
CA GLY A 229 10.90 22.68 15.01
C GLY A 229 11.96 21.72 14.50
N PHE A 230 11.79 20.40 14.70
CA PHE A 230 12.67 19.40 14.14
C PHE A 230 12.53 19.28 12.62
N VAL A 231 11.30 19.21 12.12
CA VAL A 231 11.01 18.92 10.70
C VAL A 231 11.36 20.09 9.80
N ILE A 232 11.11 21.34 10.23
CA ILE A 232 11.27 22.52 9.38
C ILE A 232 12.69 22.66 8.80
N GLY A 233 13.73 22.29 9.57
CA GLY A 233 15.13 22.31 9.13
C GLY A 233 15.54 21.18 8.18
N LYS A 234 14.63 20.24 7.87
CA LYS A 234 14.85 19.08 6.99
C LYS A 234 14.10 19.17 5.66
N LEU A 235 13.30 20.21 5.47
CA LEU A 235 12.45 20.39 4.28
C LEU A 235 13.18 21.03 3.11
N ASP A 236 12.78 20.68 1.90
CA ASP A 236 13.12 21.42 0.69
C ASP A 236 12.26 22.69 0.63
N ARG A 237 12.80 23.83 1.07
CA ARG A 237 12.08 25.10 1.13
C ARG A 237 11.56 25.56 -0.24
N ASN A 238 12.18 25.11 -1.34
CA ASN A 238 11.76 25.47 -2.69
C ASN A 238 10.42 24.85 -3.09
N LYS A 239 9.97 23.79 -2.39
CA LYS A 239 8.68 23.13 -2.67
C LYS A 239 7.49 23.84 -1.99
N TYR A 240 7.76 24.77 -1.08
CA TYR A 240 6.77 25.50 -0.30
C TYR A 240 6.56 26.89 -0.86
N VAL A 241 5.71 26.99 -1.88
CA VAL A 241 5.40 28.22 -2.62
C VAL A 241 3.95 28.65 -2.42
N LYS A 242 3.73 29.96 -2.40
CA LYS A 242 2.40 30.59 -2.46
C LYS A 242 1.87 30.59 -3.89
N GLU A 243 0.59 30.92 -4.08
CA GLU A 243 -0.03 30.97 -5.41
C GLU A 243 0.71 31.91 -6.38
N ASN A 244 1.23 33.02 -5.84
CA ASN A 244 1.95 34.03 -6.60
C ASN A 244 3.40 33.63 -6.96
N GLY A 245 3.89 32.47 -6.49
CA GLY A 245 5.26 32.01 -6.73
C GLY A 245 6.28 32.43 -5.68
N GLU A 246 5.91 33.26 -4.71
CA GLU A 246 6.77 33.58 -3.58
C GLU A 246 6.97 32.35 -2.69
N LEU A 247 8.14 32.24 -2.06
CA LEU A 247 8.36 31.21 -1.06
C LEU A 247 7.48 31.50 0.17
N MET A 248 6.96 30.43 0.76
CA MET A 248 6.29 30.50 2.05
C MET A 248 7.29 30.97 3.11
N SER A 249 6.85 31.82 4.04
CA SER A 249 7.67 32.23 5.19
C SER A 249 7.86 31.07 6.17
N ASP A 250 8.75 31.21 7.15
CA ASP A 250 8.90 30.19 8.20
C ASP A 250 7.64 30.01 9.03
N LYS A 251 6.91 31.10 9.28
CA LYS A 251 5.59 31.04 9.91
C LYS A 251 4.60 30.23 9.06
N ASP A 252 4.52 30.51 7.77
CA ASP A 252 3.60 29.82 6.87
C ASP A 252 3.88 28.31 6.82
N VAL A 253 5.15 27.91 6.77
CA VAL A 253 5.54 26.49 6.77
C VAL A 253 5.33 25.84 8.14
N ALA A 254 5.61 26.55 9.24
CA ALA A 254 5.32 26.07 10.59
C ALA A 254 3.81 25.84 10.81
N ASP A 255 2.96 26.73 10.29
CA ASP A 255 1.51 26.61 10.34
C ASP A 255 1.05 25.38 9.52
N PHE A 256 1.56 25.20 8.29
CA PHE A 256 1.33 23.99 7.48
C PHE A 256 1.76 22.71 8.22
N LEU A 257 2.96 22.69 8.79
CA LEU A 257 3.48 21.56 9.56
C LEU A 257 2.64 21.31 10.82
N GLY A 258 2.08 22.34 11.44
CA GLY A 258 1.15 22.20 12.55
C GLY A 258 -0.12 21.43 12.18
N HIS A 259 -0.68 21.71 10.99
CA HIS A 259 -1.80 20.92 10.45
C HIS A 259 -1.39 19.48 10.12
N ALA A 260 -0.22 19.28 9.52
CA ALA A 260 0.32 17.96 9.22
C ALA A 260 0.54 17.14 10.51
N TYR A 261 1.11 17.75 11.55
CA TYR A 261 1.29 17.14 12.88
C TYR A 261 -0.04 16.63 13.43
N LYS A 262 -1.10 17.46 13.45
CA LYS A 262 -2.42 17.05 13.96
C LYS A 262 -2.97 15.86 13.19
N THR A 263 -2.78 15.83 11.87
CA THR A 263 -3.22 14.70 11.04
C THR A 263 -2.41 13.43 11.29
N ILE A 264 -1.09 13.54 11.41
CA ILE A 264 -0.23 12.37 11.66
C ILE A 264 -0.46 11.82 13.08
N ALA A 265 -0.41 12.68 14.10
CA ALA A 265 -0.54 12.31 15.51
C ALA A 265 -1.89 11.67 15.85
N THR A 266 -2.95 12.06 15.15
CA THR A 266 -4.30 11.49 15.34
C THR A 266 -4.60 10.33 14.40
N GLY A 267 -3.64 9.89 13.58
CA GLY A 267 -3.90 8.90 12.53
C GLY A 267 -4.96 9.36 11.53
N GLY A 268 -5.16 10.68 11.40
CA GLY A 268 -6.14 11.37 10.58
C GLY A 268 -7.57 11.34 11.11
N MET A 269 -7.78 11.12 12.42
CA MET A 269 -9.09 11.28 13.07
C MET A 269 -9.54 12.74 13.10
N ASN A 270 -8.60 13.70 13.09
CA ASN A 270 -8.90 15.13 12.98
C ASN A 270 -9.54 15.55 11.63
N LYS A 271 -9.72 14.60 10.70
CA LYS A 271 -10.34 14.80 9.38
C LYS A 271 -11.65 14.01 9.22
N LEU A 272 -12.21 13.49 10.32
CA LEU A 272 -13.56 12.94 10.31
C LEU A 272 -14.55 14.10 10.15
N GLY A 273 -15.51 13.98 9.22
CA GLY A 273 -16.60 14.94 9.11
C GLY A 273 -17.63 14.75 10.23
N ASP A 274 -18.66 15.59 10.27
CA ASP A 274 -19.70 15.61 11.33
C ASP A 274 -20.38 14.26 11.58
N SER A 275 -20.40 13.38 10.58
CA SER A 275 -20.93 12.00 10.70
C SER A 275 -20.00 11.00 11.40
N GLY A 276 -18.80 11.42 11.84
CA GLY A 276 -17.79 10.56 12.45
C GLY A 276 -17.18 9.50 11.51
N ARG A 277 -17.60 9.47 10.24
CA ARG A 277 -17.07 8.57 9.22
C ARG A 277 -16.02 9.28 8.38
N ARG A 278 -14.94 8.59 8.04
CA ARG A 278 -14.08 9.00 6.93
C ARG A 278 -14.91 8.94 5.66
N LEU A 279 -15.14 10.08 5.01
CA LEU A 279 -15.59 10.14 3.63
C LEU A 279 -14.50 9.48 2.76
N SER A 280 -14.56 8.16 2.62
CA SER A 280 -13.65 7.43 1.75
C SER A 280 -14.14 7.60 0.32
N GLY A 281 -13.38 8.29 -0.51
CA GLY A 281 -13.58 8.29 -1.95
C GLY A 281 -13.39 6.90 -2.57
N ALA A 282 -13.64 6.78 -3.88
CA ALA A 282 -13.41 5.54 -4.61
C ALA A 282 -11.97 5.03 -4.40
N ARG A 283 -11.77 3.70 -4.32
CA ARG A 283 -10.44 3.12 -4.11
C ARG A 283 -9.46 3.50 -5.22
N ALA A 284 -9.93 3.69 -6.45
CA ALA A 284 -9.15 4.20 -7.56
C ALA A 284 -8.53 5.61 -7.34
N ASN A 285 -8.98 6.36 -6.34
CA ASN A 285 -8.37 7.63 -5.95
C ASN A 285 -7.24 7.46 -4.91
N ARG A 286 -6.95 6.25 -4.42
CA ARG A 286 -5.85 6.06 -3.46
C ARG A 286 -4.52 6.41 -4.13
N GLY A 287 -3.74 7.25 -3.45
CA GLY A 287 -2.44 7.72 -3.97
C GLY A 287 -2.53 8.87 -4.97
N ASN A 288 -3.72 9.39 -5.29
CA ASN A 288 -3.86 10.53 -6.22
C ASN A 288 -3.47 11.89 -5.60
N ALA A 289 -3.39 11.96 -4.28
CA ALA A 289 -2.95 13.15 -3.58
C ALA A 289 -1.43 13.30 -3.72
N GLU A 290 -1.00 14.49 -4.13
CA GLU A 290 0.42 14.81 -4.19
C GLU A 290 1.04 14.75 -2.79
N ARG A 291 2.31 14.32 -2.72
CA ARG A 291 3.12 14.41 -1.49
C ARG A 291 3.14 15.88 -1.03
N GLN A 292 2.99 16.09 0.27
CA GLN A 292 2.96 17.43 0.87
C GLN A 292 4.21 17.74 1.70
N ILE A 293 4.86 16.70 2.27
CA ILE A 293 6.11 16.84 3.02
C ILE A 293 7.27 16.45 2.10
N HIS A 294 8.07 17.44 1.72
CA HIS A 294 9.23 17.28 0.86
C HIS A 294 10.51 17.50 1.67
N PHE A 295 11.22 16.42 1.98
CA PHE A 295 12.55 16.50 2.57
C PHE A 295 13.57 16.97 1.52
N LYS A 296 14.53 17.80 1.93
CA LYS A 296 15.57 18.36 1.05
C LYS A 296 16.53 17.31 0.49
N ASP A 297 16.82 16.28 1.28
CA ASP A 297 17.82 15.26 0.97
C ASP A 297 17.49 13.94 1.67
N ALA A 298 18.29 12.91 1.43
CA ALA A 298 18.21 11.64 2.14
C ALA A 298 18.58 11.77 3.62
N GLU A 299 19.54 12.62 3.98
CA GLU A 299 19.92 12.82 5.37
C GLU A 299 18.74 13.31 6.22
N GLY A 300 17.98 14.29 5.73
CA GLY A 300 16.81 14.80 6.41
C GLY A 300 15.67 13.79 6.51
N TYR A 301 15.50 12.95 5.49
CA TYR A 301 14.58 11.82 5.55
C TYR A 301 15.03 10.77 6.57
N ILE A 302 16.30 10.37 6.58
CA ILE A 302 16.85 9.37 7.50
C ILE A 302 16.75 9.88 8.94
N ALA A 303 17.15 11.12 9.21
CA ALA A 303 17.02 11.75 10.52
C ALA A 303 15.55 11.77 10.99
N TYR A 304 14.61 12.03 10.06
CA TYR A 304 13.19 11.93 10.35
C TYR A 304 12.76 10.51 10.70
N GLN A 305 13.15 9.50 9.92
CA GLN A 305 12.79 8.11 10.20
C GLN A 305 13.40 7.59 11.50
N GLN A 306 14.62 8.00 11.86
CA GLN A 306 15.25 7.63 13.12
C GLN A 306 14.42 8.14 14.32
N ARG A 307 13.95 9.38 14.27
CA ARG A 307 13.21 10.00 15.39
C ARG A 307 11.72 9.65 15.39
N PHE A 308 11.07 9.71 14.23
CA PHE A 308 9.61 9.65 14.07
C PHE A 308 9.13 8.49 13.19
N GLY A 309 10.02 7.60 12.74
CA GLY A 309 9.68 6.32 12.13
C GLY A 309 9.69 5.18 13.16
N GLU A 310 9.01 4.07 12.84
CA GLU A 310 9.05 2.84 13.66
C GLU A 310 9.29 1.58 12.83
N LYS A 311 9.35 1.73 11.51
CA LYS A 311 9.50 0.64 10.55
C LYS A 311 10.88 0.71 9.93
N SER A 312 11.43 -0.45 9.60
CA SER A 312 12.61 -0.54 8.76
C SER A 312 12.31 0.00 7.36
N MET A 313 13.35 0.42 6.64
CA MET A 313 13.20 0.78 5.22
C MET A 313 12.53 -0.35 4.44
N TRP A 314 12.92 -1.60 4.70
CA TRP A 314 12.37 -2.77 4.03
C TRP A 314 10.88 -2.95 4.28
N ASP A 315 10.44 -2.78 5.52
CA ASP A 315 9.01 -2.82 5.84
C ASP A 315 8.26 -1.69 5.14
N ILE A 316 8.86 -0.51 4.99
CA ILE A 316 8.23 0.61 4.28
C ILE A 316 8.03 0.26 2.80
N LEU A 317 9.06 -0.28 2.14
CA LEU A 317 9.00 -0.68 0.73
C LEU A 317 8.00 -1.82 0.51
N VAL A 318 8.07 -2.88 1.32
CA VAL A 318 7.22 -4.06 1.17
C VAL A 318 5.77 -3.77 1.51
N ASN A 319 5.51 -2.96 2.55
CA ASN A 319 4.14 -2.53 2.86
C ASN A 319 3.55 -1.67 1.74
N HIS A 320 4.39 -0.90 1.02
CA HIS A 320 3.93 -0.18 -0.15
C HIS A 320 3.56 -1.13 -1.30
N LEU A 321 4.40 -2.13 -1.59
CA LEU A 321 4.10 -3.16 -2.60
C LEU A 321 2.83 -3.94 -2.24
N ASP A 322 2.65 -4.34 -0.99
CA ASP A 322 1.44 -5.01 -0.52
C ASP A 322 0.20 -4.12 -0.67
N GLY A 323 0.32 -2.86 -0.24
CA GLY A 323 -0.74 -1.85 -0.34
C GLY A 323 -1.22 -1.64 -1.78
N ILE A 324 -0.30 -1.36 -2.71
CA ILE A 324 -0.67 -1.12 -4.11
C ILE A 324 -1.13 -2.41 -4.80
N SER A 325 -0.55 -3.57 -4.49
CA SER A 325 -0.98 -4.87 -5.03
C SER A 325 -2.42 -5.20 -4.64
N LYS A 326 -2.79 -4.92 -3.39
CA LYS A 326 -4.17 -5.05 -2.91
C LYS A 326 -5.11 -4.07 -3.60
N ASP A 327 -4.69 -2.82 -3.76
CA ASP A 327 -5.49 -1.81 -4.44
C ASP A 327 -5.73 -2.17 -5.91
N ILE A 328 -4.71 -2.65 -6.63
CA ILE A 328 -4.81 -3.22 -7.99
C ILE A 328 -5.79 -4.40 -7.99
N ALA A 329 -5.60 -5.39 -7.11
CA ALA A 329 -6.43 -6.59 -7.09
C ALA A 329 -7.92 -6.27 -6.85
N LEU A 330 -8.22 -5.32 -5.96
CA LEU A 330 -9.58 -4.87 -5.69
C LEU A 330 -10.18 -4.13 -6.89
N VAL A 331 -9.43 -3.19 -7.48
CA VAL A 331 -9.92 -2.38 -8.60
C VAL A 331 -10.07 -3.20 -9.87
N GLU A 332 -9.17 -4.13 -10.17
CA GLU A 332 -9.29 -5.05 -11.30
C GLU A 332 -10.46 -6.04 -11.15
N THR A 333 -10.79 -6.42 -9.90
CA THR A 333 -11.85 -7.39 -9.60
C THR A 333 -13.24 -6.75 -9.58
N TYR A 334 -13.42 -5.65 -8.85
CA TYR A 334 -14.72 -5.04 -8.61
C TYR A 334 -14.91 -3.70 -9.34
N GLY A 335 -13.91 -3.22 -10.07
CA GLY A 335 -13.91 -1.92 -10.73
C GLY A 335 -13.42 -0.78 -9.83
N PRO A 336 -13.39 0.46 -10.34
CA PRO A 336 -12.78 1.63 -9.69
C PRO A 336 -13.31 1.96 -8.29
N ASN A 337 -14.57 1.63 -8.00
CA ASN A 337 -15.15 1.74 -6.66
C ASN A 337 -15.55 0.35 -6.12
N PRO A 338 -14.57 -0.44 -5.68
CA PRO A 338 -14.77 -1.85 -5.34
C PRO A 338 -15.73 -2.01 -4.15
N ASP A 339 -15.67 -1.08 -3.19
CA ASP A 339 -16.51 -1.09 -1.99
C ASP A 339 -17.99 -0.94 -2.30
N HIS A 340 -18.32 -0.04 -3.23
CA HIS A 340 -19.69 0.19 -3.66
C HIS A 340 -20.24 -1.01 -4.43
N VAL A 341 -19.47 -1.52 -5.40
CA VAL A 341 -19.87 -2.67 -6.21
C VAL A 341 -20.05 -3.91 -5.35
N PHE A 342 -19.10 -4.19 -4.46
CA PHE A 342 -19.18 -5.32 -3.54
C PHE A 342 -20.40 -5.25 -2.63
N ARG A 343 -20.66 -4.11 -1.98
CA ARG A 343 -21.82 -3.94 -1.09
C ARG A 343 -23.14 -4.08 -1.84
N SER A 344 -23.26 -3.44 -3.01
CA SER A 344 -24.44 -3.58 -3.87
C SER A 344 -24.71 -5.03 -4.23
N LEU A 345 -23.68 -5.79 -4.64
CA LEU A 345 -23.80 -7.22 -4.92
C LEU A 345 -24.20 -8.03 -3.69
N LEU A 346 -23.56 -7.77 -2.55
CA LEU A 346 -23.83 -8.47 -1.30
C LEU A 346 -25.27 -8.27 -0.84
N ASP A 347 -25.76 -7.03 -0.88
CA ASP A 347 -27.13 -6.66 -0.52
C ASP A 347 -28.15 -7.32 -1.46
N GLU A 348 -27.92 -7.24 -2.77
CA GLU A 348 -28.80 -7.84 -3.78
C GLU A 348 -28.88 -9.36 -3.63
N LEU A 349 -27.74 -10.04 -3.47
CA LEU A 349 -27.71 -11.49 -3.31
C LEU A 349 -28.36 -11.92 -2.00
N ALA A 350 -28.12 -11.21 -0.90
CA ALA A 350 -28.72 -11.52 0.38
C ALA A 350 -30.25 -11.33 0.35
N ALA A 351 -30.74 -10.25 -0.28
CA ALA A 351 -32.16 -10.00 -0.46
C ALA A 351 -32.82 -11.11 -1.30
N LYS A 352 -32.29 -11.38 -2.50
CA LYS A 352 -32.82 -12.44 -3.38
C LYS A 352 -32.83 -13.81 -2.69
N THR A 353 -31.77 -14.17 -1.97
CA THR A 353 -31.71 -15.45 -1.24
C THR A 353 -32.71 -15.50 -0.08
N ALA A 354 -32.97 -14.37 0.58
CA ALA A 354 -33.95 -14.29 1.66
C ALA A 354 -35.38 -14.40 1.12
N ASP A 355 -35.68 -13.77 -0.01
CA ASP A 355 -36.97 -13.89 -0.70
C ASP A 355 -37.23 -15.33 -1.18
N GLU A 356 -36.20 -15.99 -1.74
CA GLU A 356 -36.27 -17.40 -2.15
C GLU A 356 -36.41 -18.37 -0.95
N THR A 357 -35.95 -18.00 0.25
CA THR A 357 -36.06 -18.86 1.45
C THR A 357 -36.28 -18.07 2.74
N PRO A 358 -37.51 -17.53 2.97
CA PRO A 358 -37.78 -16.62 4.08
C PRO A 358 -37.51 -17.21 5.47
N SER A 359 -37.72 -18.52 5.64
CA SER A 359 -37.44 -19.24 6.89
C SER A 359 -35.96 -19.26 7.31
N ARG A 360 -35.04 -18.96 6.38
CA ARG A 360 -33.59 -18.91 6.63
C ARG A 360 -33.02 -17.50 6.71
N THR A 361 -33.86 -16.46 6.71
CA THR A 361 -33.44 -15.04 6.73
C THR A 361 -32.39 -14.73 7.81
N GLY A 362 -32.56 -15.25 9.03
CA GLY A 362 -31.58 -15.05 10.11
C GLY A 362 -30.19 -15.64 9.79
N LYS A 363 -30.13 -16.82 9.16
CA LYS A 363 -28.88 -17.44 8.72
C LYS A 363 -28.24 -16.66 7.57
N ILE A 364 -29.06 -16.17 6.63
CA ILE A 364 -28.61 -15.37 5.48
C ILE A 364 -28.01 -14.05 5.96
N LYS A 365 -28.65 -13.36 6.91
CA LYS A 365 -28.11 -12.13 7.54
C LYS A 365 -26.76 -12.39 8.21
N LYS A 366 -26.61 -13.51 8.91
CA LYS A 366 -25.33 -13.90 9.53
C LYS A 366 -24.23 -14.16 8.49
N LEU A 367 -24.57 -14.83 7.39
CA LEU A 367 -23.63 -15.05 6.28
C LEU A 367 -23.24 -13.74 5.61
N LYS A 368 -24.21 -12.87 5.32
CA LYS A 368 -23.99 -11.53 4.76
C LYS A 368 -22.96 -10.74 5.58
N ASN A 369 -23.16 -10.66 6.90
CA ASN A 369 -22.24 -9.95 7.78
C ASN A 369 -20.83 -10.55 7.75
N LYS A 370 -20.71 -11.88 7.80
CA LYS A 370 -19.40 -12.56 7.70
C LYS A 370 -18.70 -12.29 6.36
N THR A 371 -19.45 -12.27 5.26
CA THR A 371 -18.93 -11.95 3.93
C THR A 371 -18.47 -10.49 3.85
N GLU A 372 -19.22 -9.55 4.45
CA GLU A 372 -18.78 -8.15 4.57
C GLU A 372 -17.53 -8.01 5.44
N ASP A 373 -17.46 -8.70 6.57
CA ASP A 373 -16.29 -8.68 7.46
C ASP A 373 -15.04 -9.21 6.75
N LEU A 374 -15.18 -10.32 6.00
CA LEU A 374 -14.11 -10.90 5.19
C LEU A 374 -13.63 -9.91 4.12
N TYR A 375 -14.56 -9.27 3.40
CA TYR A 375 -14.22 -8.23 2.42
C TYR A 375 -13.51 -7.05 3.09
N ASN A 376 -14.01 -6.56 4.22
CA ASN A 376 -13.41 -5.44 4.94
C ASN A 376 -11.99 -5.78 5.43
N PHE A 377 -11.77 -7.01 5.91
CA PHE A 377 -10.46 -7.50 6.29
C PHE A 377 -9.48 -7.50 5.10
N ILE A 378 -9.85 -8.17 3.99
CA ILE A 378 -9.02 -8.21 2.78
C ILE A 378 -8.80 -6.82 2.18
N ALA A 379 -9.81 -5.95 2.22
CA ALA A 379 -9.72 -4.57 1.75
C ALA A 379 -8.85 -3.67 2.66
N GLY A 380 -8.39 -4.16 3.81
CA GLY A 380 -7.61 -3.39 4.78
C GLY A 380 -8.40 -2.27 5.46
N LYS A 381 -9.69 -2.49 5.69
CA LYS A 381 -10.61 -1.56 6.38
C LYS A 381 -10.77 -1.85 7.87
N THR A 382 -9.89 -2.68 8.44
CA THR A 382 -9.92 -3.01 9.86
C THR A 382 -10.01 -1.73 10.68
N GLN A 383 -11.04 -1.65 11.52
CA GLN A 383 -11.30 -0.46 12.34
C GLN A 383 -10.06 -0.15 13.19
N PRO A 384 -9.73 1.14 13.43
CA PRO A 384 -8.72 1.47 14.42
C PRO A 384 -9.11 0.79 15.73
N VAL A 385 -8.24 -0.06 16.25
CA VAL A 385 -8.48 -0.77 17.50
C VAL A 385 -8.70 0.30 18.57
N ALA A 386 -9.88 0.28 19.22
CA ALA A 386 -10.32 1.31 20.16
C ALA A 386 -9.37 1.52 21.36
N ASN A 387 -8.43 0.60 21.58
CA ASN A 387 -7.46 0.68 22.65
C ASN A 387 -6.07 0.21 22.18
N PRO A 388 -5.06 1.10 22.11
CA PRO A 388 -3.67 0.75 21.79
C PRO A 388 -3.09 -0.34 22.70
N HIS A 389 -3.54 -0.45 23.95
CA HIS A 389 -3.09 -1.49 24.87
C HIS A 389 -3.67 -2.86 24.53
N ILE A 390 -4.90 -2.93 24.00
CA ILE A 390 -5.50 -4.16 23.50
C ILE A 390 -4.88 -4.54 22.16
N ALA A 391 -4.52 -3.56 21.30
CA ALA A 391 -3.76 -3.83 20.08
C ALA A 391 -2.37 -4.40 20.41
N ARG A 392 -1.62 -3.79 21.34
CA ARG A 392 -0.34 -4.33 21.81
C ARG A 392 -0.51 -5.68 22.49
N TRP A 393 -1.54 -5.88 23.31
CA TRP A 393 -1.82 -7.17 23.93
C TRP A 393 -2.24 -8.24 22.91
N ALA A 394 -3.07 -7.92 21.93
CA ALA A 394 -3.45 -8.83 20.86
C ALA A 394 -2.29 -9.12 19.90
N ASP A 395 -1.42 -8.14 19.64
CA ASP A 395 -0.15 -8.33 18.91
C ASP A 395 0.82 -9.14 19.75
N HIS A 396 0.90 -8.95 21.07
CA HIS A 396 1.71 -9.77 21.98
C HIS A 396 1.16 -11.18 22.13
N VAL A 397 -0.15 -11.37 22.18
CA VAL A 397 -0.81 -12.68 22.22
C VAL A 397 -0.73 -13.36 20.87
N ARG A 398 -0.83 -12.64 19.75
CA ARG A 398 -0.57 -13.17 18.41
C ARG A 398 0.89 -13.54 18.25
N ASN A 399 1.82 -12.71 18.69
CA ASN A 399 3.25 -12.99 18.67
C ASN A 399 3.62 -14.12 19.65
N TRP A 400 2.93 -14.24 20.78
CA TRP A 400 3.08 -15.33 21.76
C TRP A 400 2.40 -16.62 21.30
N LEU A 401 1.29 -16.55 20.56
CA LEU A 401 0.64 -17.70 19.90
C LEU A 401 1.46 -18.16 18.69
N VAL A 402 2.09 -17.25 17.97
CA VAL A 402 3.05 -17.58 16.90
C VAL A 402 4.34 -18.13 17.50
N ALA A 403 4.85 -17.57 18.61
CA ALA A 403 6.03 -18.07 19.32
C ALA A 403 5.78 -19.40 20.05
N SER A 404 4.62 -19.61 20.66
CA SER A 404 4.24 -20.88 21.27
C SER A 404 3.92 -21.94 20.21
N ARG A 405 3.37 -21.54 19.06
CA ARG A 405 3.28 -22.42 17.87
C ARG A 405 4.63 -22.70 17.21
N LEU A 406 5.65 -21.86 17.41
CA LEU A 406 7.05 -22.13 17.02
C LEU A 406 7.72 -23.14 17.98
N GLY A 407 7.36 -23.13 19.27
CA GLY A 407 7.73 -24.20 20.21
C GLY A 407 7.09 -25.55 19.85
N SER A 408 5.84 -25.54 19.36
CA SER A 408 5.19 -26.73 18.80
C SER A 408 5.55 -27.00 17.33
N ALA A 409 6.25 -26.09 16.64
CA ALA A 409 6.67 -26.27 15.24
C ALA A 409 7.74 -27.35 15.09
N LEU A 410 8.50 -27.63 16.15
CA LEU A 410 9.40 -28.79 16.19
C LEU A 410 8.62 -30.12 16.05
N ILE A 411 7.45 -30.24 16.68
CA ILE A 411 6.59 -31.43 16.61
C ILE A 411 5.64 -31.37 15.39
N SER A 412 5.17 -30.17 15.01
CA SER A 412 4.30 -29.93 13.85
C SER A 412 5.05 -29.99 12.51
N SER A 413 6.37 -29.78 12.48
CA SER A 413 7.16 -29.93 11.25
C SER A 413 7.18 -31.36 10.72
N LEU A 414 6.85 -32.35 11.55
CA LEU A 414 6.61 -33.74 11.12
C LEU A 414 5.25 -33.88 10.38
N SER A 415 4.27 -33.02 10.68
CA SER A 415 2.95 -32.97 10.03
C SER A 415 2.90 -32.16 8.73
N ASP A 416 3.90 -31.29 8.48
CA ASP A 416 3.99 -30.47 7.25
C ASP A 416 4.19 -31.32 5.98
N ASN A 417 4.59 -32.58 6.11
CA ASN A 417 4.60 -33.55 5.01
C ASN A 417 3.20 -33.75 4.39
N GLY A 418 2.12 -33.60 5.16
CA GLY A 418 0.75 -33.80 4.69
C GLY A 418 0.24 -32.68 3.77
N THR A 419 0.50 -31.41 4.12
CA THR A 419 0.10 -30.24 3.30
C THR A 419 0.95 -30.16 2.04
N MET A 420 2.25 -30.43 2.14
CA MET A 420 3.16 -30.52 1.01
C MET A 420 2.76 -31.64 0.04
N TYR A 421 2.37 -32.81 0.56
CA TYR A 421 1.81 -33.92 -0.21
C TYR A 421 0.50 -33.56 -0.91
N LEU A 422 -0.40 -32.83 -0.23
CA LEU A 422 -1.64 -32.32 -0.82
C LEU A 422 -1.37 -31.31 -1.94
N THR A 423 -0.46 -30.36 -1.76
CA THR A 423 -0.06 -29.40 -2.80
C THR A 423 0.62 -30.09 -3.98
N ALA A 424 1.50 -31.05 -3.74
CA ALA A 424 2.14 -31.85 -4.78
C ALA A 424 1.13 -32.70 -5.57
N LYS A 425 0.13 -33.28 -4.90
CA LYS A 425 -0.97 -34.01 -5.54
C LYS A 425 -1.89 -33.09 -6.37
N VAL A 426 -2.15 -31.86 -5.90
CA VAL A 426 -2.89 -30.84 -6.66
C VAL A 426 -2.12 -30.39 -7.91
N ASN A 427 -0.78 -30.39 -7.85
CA ASN A 427 0.11 -30.03 -8.95
C ASN A 427 0.59 -31.23 -9.79
N ASN A 428 0.05 -32.45 -9.58
CA ASN A 428 0.47 -33.69 -10.24
C ASN A 428 1.98 -34.01 -10.17
N LEU A 429 2.65 -33.65 -9.06
CA LEU A 429 4.06 -33.93 -8.85
C LEU A 429 4.27 -35.33 -8.24
N PRO A 430 5.10 -36.20 -8.84
CA PRO A 430 5.49 -37.48 -8.25
C PRO A 430 6.21 -37.32 -6.91
N MET A 431 5.93 -38.18 -5.93
CA MET A 431 6.50 -38.04 -4.58
C MET A 431 8.01 -38.21 -4.49
N ALA A 432 8.59 -39.05 -5.36
CA ALA A 432 10.04 -39.17 -5.48
C ALA A 432 10.69 -37.87 -5.99
N GLN A 433 9.97 -37.14 -6.84
CA GLN A 433 10.42 -35.86 -7.38
C GLN A 433 10.28 -34.75 -6.35
N LEU A 434 9.19 -34.73 -5.57
CA LEU A 434 9.03 -33.84 -4.41
C LEU A 434 10.17 -34.01 -3.39
N LEU A 435 10.52 -35.24 -3.04
CA LEU A 435 11.61 -35.53 -2.11
C LEU A 435 12.99 -35.14 -2.67
N ARG A 436 13.23 -35.38 -3.97
CA ARG A 436 14.45 -34.94 -4.66
C ARG A 436 14.57 -33.41 -4.68
N ASN A 437 13.46 -32.73 -4.97
CA ASN A 437 13.35 -31.28 -4.98
C ASN A 437 13.55 -30.70 -3.57
N GLN A 438 13.11 -31.41 -2.52
CA GLN A 438 13.31 -31.02 -1.13
C GLN A 438 14.77 -31.16 -0.69
N LEU A 439 15.43 -32.26 -1.07
CA LEU A 439 16.86 -32.48 -0.79
C LEU A 439 17.75 -31.50 -1.56
N ALA A 440 17.39 -31.17 -2.81
CA ALA A 440 18.04 -30.10 -3.56
C ALA A 440 17.89 -28.76 -2.79
N ALA A 441 16.68 -28.42 -2.34
CA ALA A 441 16.35 -27.17 -1.65
C ALA A 441 17.10 -26.92 -0.35
N MET A 442 17.60 -28.00 0.26
CA MET A 442 18.43 -27.99 1.46
C MET A 442 19.90 -27.73 1.16
N ASN A 443 20.35 -27.77 -0.10
CA ASN A 443 21.72 -27.46 -0.49
C ASN A 443 21.90 -25.95 -0.75
N PRO A 444 22.55 -25.20 0.18
CA PRO A 444 22.74 -23.75 0.04
C PRO A 444 23.73 -23.37 -1.08
N ALA A 445 24.42 -24.33 -1.71
CA ALA A 445 25.34 -24.08 -2.81
C ALA A 445 24.71 -24.25 -4.22
N ASN A 446 23.45 -24.70 -4.31
CA ASN A 446 22.78 -24.92 -5.59
C ASN A 446 22.29 -23.60 -6.22
N LYS A 447 23.09 -23.05 -7.15
CA LYS A 447 22.81 -21.74 -7.79
C LYS A 447 21.52 -21.73 -8.62
N ASP A 448 21.16 -22.84 -9.26
CA ASP A 448 19.98 -22.92 -10.13
C ASP A 448 18.70 -22.90 -9.32
N GLU A 449 18.72 -23.54 -8.15
CA GLU A 449 17.60 -23.54 -7.23
C GLU A 449 17.43 -22.24 -6.47
N ILE A 450 18.53 -21.59 -6.10
CA ILE A 450 18.50 -20.22 -5.57
C ILE A 450 17.89 -19.27 -6.61
N ARG A 451 18.28 -19.39 -7.88
CA ARG A 451 17.72 -18.60 -8.97
C ARG A 451 16.23 -18.89 -9.17
N PHE A 452 15.83 -20.16 -9.13
CA PHE A 452 14.43 -20.56 -9.24
C PHE A 452 13.59 -20.05 -8.06
N ALA A 453 14.06 -20.22 -6.82
CA ALA A 453 13.37 -19.75 -5.62
C ALA A 453 13.25 -18.21 -5.56
N ARG A 454 14.21 -17.48 -6.13
CA ARG A 454 14.13 -16.02 -6.32
C ARG A 454 13.10 -15.64 -7.37
N GLY A 455 13.11 -16.32 -8.52
CA GLY A 455 12.10 -16.12 -9.58
C GLY A 455 10.67 -16.45 -9.12
N ALA A 456 10.52 -17.49 -8.29
CA ALA A 456 9.27 -17.89 -7.67
C ALA A 456 8.90 -17.09 -6.40
N SER A 457 9.70 -16.08 -6.01
CA SER A 457 9.53 -15.25 -4.81
C SER A 457 9.57 -15.97 -3.46
N LEU A 458 9.81 -17.28 -3.44
CA LEU A 458 9.89 -18.11 -2.23
C LEU A 458 11.11 -17.76 -1.38
N ALA A 459 12.25 -17.48 -2.02
CA ALA A 459 13.42 -16.96 -1.33
C ALA A 459 13.13 -15.57 -0.73
N MET A 460 12.27 -14.78 -1.39
CA MET A 460 11.95 -13.43 -0.93
C MET A 460 11.08 -13.40 0.31
N GLU A 461 10.06 -14.24 0.39
CA GLU A 461 9.21 -14.33 1.59
C GLU A 461 10.02 -14.71 2.84
N THR A 462 10.96 -15.65 2.69
CA THR A 462 11.94 -16.00 3.73
C THR A 462 12.84 -14.82 4.10
N LEU A 463 13.42 -14.13 3.10
CA LEU A 463 14.25 -12.95 3.31
C LEU A 463 13.51 -11.87 4.09
N LEU A 464 12.28 -11.56 3.69
CA LEU A 464 11.42 -10.56 4.33
C LEU A 464 11.10 -10.92 5.80
N GLY A 465 10.86 -12.19 6.09
CA GLY A 465 10.66 -12.66 7.46
C GLY A 465 11.89 -12.49 8.35
N SER A 466 13.09 -12.70 7.80
CA SER A 466 14.36 -12.55 8.53
C SER A 466 14.76 -11.09 8.76
N VAL A 467 14.57 -10.23 7.75
CA VAL A 467 14.89 -8.79 7.79
C VAL A 467 13.98 -8.04 8.75
N ASN A 468 12.66 -8.27 8.68
CA ASN A 468 11.69 -7.62 9.56
C ASN A 468 11.92 -7.99 11.04
N ARG A 469 12.34 -9.23 11.31
CA ARG A 469 12.69 -9.71 12.66
C ARG A 469 13.96 -9.03 13.21
N TRP A 470 14.95 -8.77 12.38
CA TRP A 470 16.20 -8.12 12.81
C TRP A 470 16.08 -6.60 12.92
N ALA A 471 15.36 -5.95 12.00
CA ALA A 471 15.21 -4.50 12.06
C ALA A 471 14.35 -4.05 13.25
N THR A 472 13.39 -4.88 13.69
CA THR A 472 12.69 -4.68 14.97
C THR A 472 13.60 -4.87 16.20
N ASP A 473 14.68 -5.66 16.09
CA ASP A 473 15.67 -5.83 17.17
C ASP A 473 16.62 -4.63 17.32
N ASN A 474 16.84 -3.84 16.27
CA ASN A 474 17.75 -2.68 16.28
C ASN A 474 17.07 -1.33 16.61
N MET A 475 15.75 -1.31 16.86
CA MET A 475 15.00 -0.09 17.16
C MET A 475 14.68 0.12 18.66
N GLY A 476 15.35 -0.59 19.57
CA GLY A 476 15.37 -0.30 21.02
C GLY A 476 16.21 -1.30 21.84
N PRO A 477 16.88 -0.88 22.92
CA PRO A 477 17.78 -1.76 23.68
C PRO A 477 16.98 -2.72 24.56
N SER A 478 16.92 -4.01 24.20
CA SER A 478 16.39 -5.04 25.09
C SER A 478 17.23 -6.32 25.03
N PRO A 479 18.07 -6.59 26.04
CA PRO A 479 18.97 -7.76 26.09
C PRO A 479 18.26 -9.12 26.05
N SER A 480 17.02 -9.21 26.53
CA SER A 480 16.25 -10.47 26.58
C SER A 480 15.80 -10.98 25.21
N ARG A 481 15.70 -10.08 24.21
CA ARG A 481 15.33 -10.46 22.83
C ARG A 481 16.49 -11.09 22.06
N TRP A 482 17.71 -10.70 22.38
CA TRP A 482 18.94 -11.24 21.78
C TRP A 482 19.13 -12.73 22.10
N VAL A 483 18.84 -13.14 23.35
CA VAL A 483 18.95 -14.53 23.82
C VAL A 483 17.95 -15.46 23.11
N ALA A 484 16.70 -15.02 22.93
CA ALA A 484 15.67 -15.83 22.26
C ALA A 484 15.99 -16.07 20.77
N ASN A 485 16.57 -15.09 20.09
CA ASN A 485 16.99 -15.24 18.69
C ASN A 485 18.25 -16.11 18.54
N ALA A 486 19.18 -16.08 19.51
CA ALA A 486 20.33 -16.98 19.52
C ALA A 486 19.92 -18.45 19.69
N VAL A 487 18.97 -18.73 20.59
CA VAL A 487 18.45 -20.09 20.86
C VAL A 487 17.69 -20.67 19.66
N MET A 488 16.86 -19.86 18.97
CA MET A 488 16.15 -20.33 17.76
C MET A 488 17.05 -20.55 16.54
N ARG A 489 18.23 -19.91 16.51
CA ARG A 489 19.22 -20.10 15.45
C ARG A 489 20.12 -21.30 15.71
N ALA A 490 20.49 -21.53 16.97
CA ALA A 490 21.25 -22.71 17.39
C ALA A 490 20.50 -24.03 17.14
N SER A 491 19.16 -24.00 17.06
CA SER A 491 18.33 -25.19 16.87
C SER A 491 18.08 -25.60 15.42
N GLY A 492 18.58 -24.86 14.41
CA GLY A 492 18.43 -25.21 12.98
C GLY A 492 17.02 -25.05 12.39
N LEU A 493 16.05 -24.60 13.19
CA LEU A 493 14.62 -24.51 12.84
C LEU A 493 14.32 -23.58 11.66
N SER A 494 15.08 -22.50 11.49
CA SER A 494 14.89 -21.55 10.38
C SER A 494 15.26 -22.17 9.03
N ALA A 495 16.40 -22.85 8.95
CA ALA A 495 16.85 -23.54 7.74
C ALA A 495 15.91 -24.69 7.35
N TRP A 496 15.38 -25.41 8.35
CA TRP A 496 14.40 -26.48 8.16
C TRP A 496 13.06 -25.96 7.62
N SER A 497 12.50 -24.88 8.20
CA SER A 497 11.22 -24.30 7.76
C SER A 497 11.28 -23.73 6.34
N ASP A 498 12.42 -23.15 5.95
CA ASP A 498 12.62 -22.62 4.61
C ASP A 498 12.78 -23.70 3.53
N ALA A 499 13.38 -24.84 3.88
CA ALA A 499 13.52 -25.99 2.98
C ALA A 499 12.17 -26.64 2.63
N HIS A 500 11.19 -26.60 3.53
CA HIS A 500 9.87 -27.22 3.32
C HIS A 500 8.92 -26.41 2.40
N LYS A 501 9.24 -25.14 2.11
CA LYS A 501 8.40 -24.26 1.26
C LYS A 501 8.78 -24.26 -0.22
N ARG A 502 9.93 -24.83 -0.57
CA ARG A 502 10.57 -24.78 -1.91
C ARG A 502 10.18 -25.92 -2.89
N PRO A 503 9.88 -27.17 -2.45
CA PRO A 503 9.89 -28.30 -3.38
C PRO A 503 8.62 -28.51 -4.21
N THR A 504 7.51 -27.84 -3.93
CA THR A 504 6.22 -28.04 -4.64
C THR A 504 6.08 -27.24 -5.94
N VAL A 505 7.11 -26.48 -6.33
CA VAL A 505 7.11 -25.59 -7.50
C VAL A 505 8.17 -26.00 -8.53
N LEU A 506 9.13 -26.86 -8.13
CA LEU A 506 10.15 -27.40 -9.02
C LEU A 506 9.52 -28.42 -9.98
N PRO A 507 9.88 -28.40 -11.28
CA PRO A 507 9.33 -29.34 -12.27
C PRO A 507 9.66 -30.80 -11.97
#